data_AF-A0A7S4SM67-F1
#
_entry.id   AF-A0A7S4SM67-F1
#
_cell.length_a   1.000
_cell.length_b   1.000
_cell.length_c   1.000
_cell.angle_alpha   90.00
_cell.angle_beta   90.00
_cell.angle_gamma   90.00
#
_symmetry.space_group_name_H-M   'P 1'
#
loop_
_entity.id
_entity.type
_entity.pdbx_description
1 polymer ?
#
loop_
_entity_poly.entity_id
_entity_poly.type
_entity_poly.pdbx_seq_one_letter_code
_entity_poly.pdbx_strand_id
1 'polypeptide(L)'
;ADYHLKELSMGEHCQPVSGMRNALNYSEEQGLEQGWCAREWFIVNKAEIQITKDSVMVPRVEMGVEARETFKSETGLQDVPITRPDHPLVQYADAFTHNFELIAERKSVVFHLRELA
;
A
#
# COMPACT_ATOMS: atom_id res chain seq x y z
N ALA A 1 -5.32 2.70 9.96
CA ALA A 1 -5.17 2.33 8.53
C ALA A 1 -3.75 2.57 8.05
N ASP A 2 -3.25 3.81 8.01
CA ASP A 2 -1.90 4.12 7.52
C ASP A 2 -0.76 3.49 8.34
N TYR A 3 -0.87 3.49 9.67
CA TYR A 3 0.03 2.72 10.55
C TYR A 3 0.01 1.22 10.23
N HIS A 4 -1.17 0.63 10.10
CA HIS A 4 -1.31 -0.79 9.80
C HIS A 4 -0.72 -1.18 8.44
N LEU A 5 -0.84 -0.30 7.43
CA LEU A 5 -0.18 -0.49 6.14
C LEU A 5 1.35 -0.58 6.31
N LYS A 6 1.93 0.31 7.12
CA LYS A 6 3.37 0.33 7.42
C LYS A 6 3.82 -0.92 8.18
N GLU A 7 3.06 -1.32 9.20
CA GLU A 7 3.33 -2.56 9.94
C GLU A 7 3.25 -3.80 9.03
N LEU A 8 2.26 -3.84 8.12
CA LEU A 8 2.12 -4.89 7.11
C LEU A 8 3.31 -4.90 6.13
N SER A 9 3.69 -3.74 5.59
CA SER A 9 4.81 -3.63 4.64
C SER A 9 6.15 -4.01 5.29
N MET A 10 6.30 -3.75 6.59
CA MET A 10 7.47 -4.14 7.39
C MET A 10 7.39 -5.56 7.98
N GLY A 11 6.34 -6.32 7.70
CA GLY A 11 6.24 -7.72 8.09
C GLY A 11 5.86 -7.99 9.55
N GLU A 12 5.36 -6.98 10.27
CA GLU A 12 4.88 -7.15 11.64
C GLU A 12 3.58 -7.97 11.71
N HIS A 13 2.83 -8.03 10.60
CA HIS A 13 1.62 -8.82 10.46
C HIS A 13 1.74 -9.83 9.31
N CYS A 14 0.99 -10.93 9.41
CA CYS A 14 0.86 -11.88 8.30
C CYS A 14 0.23 -11.19 7.08
N GLN A 15 0.79 -11.44 5.89
CA GLN A 15 0.27 -10.85 4.66
C GLN A 15 -1.14 -11.36 4.35
N PRO A 16 -2.07 -10.49 3.93
CA PRO A 16 -3.47 -10.84 3.67
C PRO A 16 -3.65 -11.79 2.46
N VAL A 17 -2.63 -11.90 1.61
CA VAL A 17 -2.61 -12.74 0.41
C VAL A 17 -1.49 -13.76 0.54
N SER A 18 -1.82 -15.03 0.32
CA SER A 18 -0.87 -16.13 0.39
C SER A 18 0.21 -15.96 -0.68
N GLY A 19 1.48 -16.03 -0.28
CA GLY A 19 2.62 -15.85 -1.17
C GLY A 19 2.97 -14.39 -1.50
N MET A 20 2.17 -13.42 -1.02
CA MET A 20 2.56 -12.01 -1.09
C MET A 20 3.74 -11.78 -0.13
N ARG A 21 4.78 -11.10 -0.63
CA ARG A 21 5.99 -10.77 0.11
C ARG A 21 5.85 -9.41 0.78
N ASN A 22 6.55 -9.21 1.91
CA ASN A 22 6.69 -7.91 2.54
C ASN A 22 7.95 -7.17 2.01
N ALA A 23 8.14 -5.90 2.37
CA ALA A 23 9.27 -5.10 1.91
C ALA A 23 10.62 -5.67 2.37
N LEU A 24 10.68 -6.30 3.56
CA LEU A 24 11.92 -6.92 4.05
C LEU A 24 12.33 -8.13 3.22
N ASN A 25 11.38 -8.96 2.76
CA ASN A 25 11.68 -10.09 1.87
C ASN A 25 12.31 -9.62 0.55
N TYR A 26 11.76 -8.56 -0.05
CA TYR A 26 12.33 -7.95 -1.25
C TYR A 26 13.73 -7.37 -0.98
N SER A 27 13.91 -6.75 0.18
CA SER A 27 15.20 -6.19 0.61
C SER A 27 16.29 -7.26 0.73
N GLU A 28 15.96 -8.39 1.36
CA GLU A 28 16.87 -9.53 1.55
C GLU A 28 17.29 -10.14 0.21
N GLU A 29 16.35 -10.35 -0.72
CA GLU A 29 16.64 -10.90 -2.05
C GLU A 29 17.55 -10.00 -2.89
N GLN A 30 17.45 -8.69 -2.69
CA GLN A 30 18.27 -7.69 -3.37
C GLN A 30 19.64 -7.47 -2.70
N GLY A 31 19.91 -8.12 -1.57
CA GLY A 31 21.12 -7.89 -0.78
C GLY A 31 21.16 -6.49 -0.13
N LEU A 32 20.00 -5.85 0.02
CA LEU A 32 19.85 -4.56 0.69
C LEU A 32 19.63 -4.84 2.18
N GLU A 33 20.68 -5.17 2.93
CA GLU A 33 20.52 -5.49 4.35
C GLU A 33 20.14 -4.26 5.19
N GLN A 34 20.61 -3.06 4.80
CA GLN A 34 20.30 -1.78 5.45
C GLN A 34 20.41 -0.63 4.45
N GLY A 35 19.59 0.42 4.61
CA GLY A 35 19.83 1.73 3.97
C GLY A 35 18.87 2.14 2.84
N TRP A 36 17.79 1.40 2.59
CA TRP A 36 16.70 1.92 1.77
C TRP A 36 15.75 2.77 2.62
N CYS A 37 15.13 3.78 2.02
CA CYS A 37 14.18 4.65 2.69
C CYS A 37 13.12 5.07 1.70
N ALA A 38 11.85 4.95 2.07
CA ALA A 38 10.74 5.34 1.23
C ALA A 38 9.54 5.77 2.09
N ARG A 39 8.63 6.50 1.45
CA ARG A 39 7.32 6.83 1.98
C ARG A 39 6.27 6.00 1.27
N GLU A 40 5.22 5.62 1.99
CA GLU A 40 4.12 4.80 1.48
C GLU A 40 2.79 5.37 1.98
N TRP A 41 1.78 5.40 1.10
CA TRP A 41 0.44 5.90 1.37
C TRP A 41 -0.62 5.26 0.47
N PHE A 42 -1.89 5.35 0.89
CA PHE A 42 -3.04 4.98 0.06
C PHE A 42 -3.34 6.03 -0.99
N ILE A 43 -3.76 5.59 -2.18
CA ILE A 43 -4.19 6.45 -3.28
C ILE A 43 -5.59 6.06 -3.77
N VAL A 44 -6.28 7.02 -4.38
CA VAL A 44 -7.51 6.80 -5.16
C VAL A 44 -7.12 6.83 -6.63
N ASN A 45 -7.09 5.67 -7.28
CA ASN A 45 -6.79 5.55 -8.70
C ASN A 45 -7.96 6.01 -9.56
N LYS A 46 -9.18 5.72 -9.11
CA LYS A 46 -10.41 6.10 -9.81
C LYS A 46 -11.51 6.42 -8.81
N ALA A 47 -12.28 7.46 -9.07
CA ALA A 47 -13.50 7.78 -8.34
C ALA A 47 -14.60 8.10 -9.35
N GLU A 48 -15.70 7.35 -9.28
CA GLU A 48 -16.85 7.53 -10.18
C GLU A 48 -18.17 7.29 -9.46
N ILE A 49 -19.26 7.77 -10.06
CA ILE A 49 -20.63 7.45 -9.64
C ILE A 49 -21.24 6.54 -10.69
N GLN A 50 -21.68 5.36 -10.27
CA GLN A 50 -22.45 4.44 -11.10
C GLN A 50 -23.95 4.66 -10.83
N ILE A 51 -24.75 4.71 -11.89
CA ILE A 51 -26.21 4.84 -11.76
C ILE A 51 -26.83 3.48 -12.10
N THR A 52 -27.56 2.90 -11.15
CA THR A 52 -28.26 1.63 -11.36
C THR A 52 -29.51 1.84 -12.24
N LYS A 53 -30.09 0.74 -12.74
CA LYS A 53 -31.35 0.81 -13.52
C LYS A 53 -32.49 1.48 -12.77
N ASP A 54 -32.49 1.37 -11.44
CA ASP A 54 -33.50 1.97 -10.56
C ASP A 54 -33.13 3.40 -10.13
N SER A 55 -32.21 4.05 -10.86
CA SER A 55 -31.75 5.43 -10.62
C SER A 55 -31.07 5.63 -9.25
N VAL A 56 -30.51 4.57 -8.67
CA VAL A 56 -29.69 4.68 -7.45
C VAL A 56 -28.28 5.07 -7.85
N MET A 57 -27.75 6.13 -7.25
CA MET A 57 -26.35 6.52 -7.38
C MET A 57 -25.49 5.71 -6.41
N VAL A 58 -24.52 4.99 -6.94
CA VAL A 58 -23.58 4.17 -6.18
C VAL A 58 -22.18 4.72 -6.40
N PRO A 59 -21.54 5.31 -5.36
CA PRO A 59 -20.15 5.71 -5.47
C PRO A 59 -19.26 4.47 -5.59
N ARG A 60 -18.30 4.51 -6.51
CA ARG A 60 -17.28 3.50 -6.69
C ARG A 60 -15.91 4.15 -6.68
N VAL A 61 -15.02 3.62 -5.87
CA VAL A 61 -13.61 4.02 -5.84
C VAL A 61 -12.75 2.80 -6.14
N GLU A 62 -11.71 3.00 -6.95
CA GLU A 62 -10.63 2.04 -7.13
C GLU A 62 -9.43 2.59 -6.37
N MET A 63 -9.01 1.85 -5.35
CA MET A 63 -7.97 2.26 -4.42
C MET A 63 -6.64 1.57 -4.76
N GLY A 64 -5.55 2.09 -4.20
CA GLY A 64 -4.24 1.49 -4.29
C GLY A 64 -3.32 1.97 -3.18
N VAL A 65 -2.07 1.54 -3.27
CA VAL A 65 -0.96 2.00 -2.44
C VAL A 65 0.16 2.47 -3.38
N GLU A 66 0.75 3.61 -3.07
CA GLU A 66 1.93 4.13 -3.76
C GLU A 66 3.08 4.23 -2.76
N ALA A 67 4.28 3.95 -3.24
CA ALA A 67 5.50 4.25 -2.50
C ALA A 67 6.46 5.10 -3.34
N ARG A 68 7.19 5.99 -2.66
CA ARG A 68 8.27 6.78 -3.26
C ARG A 68 9.53 6.65 -2.46
N GLU A 69 10.62 6.37 -3.17
CA GLU A 69 11.95 6.34 -2.58
C GLU A 69 12.34 7.74 -2.10
N THR A 70 13.07 7.77 -0.98
CA THR A 70 13.52 9.00 -0.34
C THR A 70 15.00 8.94 -0.02
N PHE A 71 15.61 10.12 0.07
CA PHE A 71 16.97 10.29 0.53
C PHE A 71 17.02 11.33 1.65
N LYS A 72 18.05 11.26 2.48
CA LYS A 72 18.27 12.22 3.56
C LYS A 72 19.08 13.41 3.03
N SER A 73 18.47 14.59 3.04
CA SER A 73 19.11 15.87 2.74
C SER A 73 19.39 16.66 4.03
N GLU A 74 20.05 17.81 3.90
CA GLU A 74 20.28 18.75 5.00
C GLU A 74 18.97 19.26 5.63
N THR A 75 17.88 19.29 4.87
CA THR A 75 16.57 19.77 5.33
C THR A 75 15.63 18.64 5.78
N GLY A 76 16.12 17.39 5.83
CA GLY A 76 15.32 16.21 6.21
C GLY A 76 15.15 15.20 5.08
N LEU A 77 14.10 14.36 5.15
CA LEU A 77 13.81 13.37 4.12
C LEU A 77 13.11 14.03 2.92
N GLN A 78 13.58 13.73 1.71
CA GLN A 78 13.00 14.20 0.46
C GLN A 78 12.83 13.05 -0.53
N ASP A 79 11.82 13.12 -1.40
CA ASP A 79 11.64 12.13 -2.47
C ASP A 79 12.75 12.25 -3.49
N VAL A 80 13.20 11.11 -4.01
CA VAL A 80 14.04 11.10 -5.20
C VAL A 80 13.23 11.58 -6.41
N PRO A 81 13.86 12.27 -7.39
CA PRO A 81 13.16 12.71 -8.60
C PRO A 81 12.55 11.56 -9.41
N ILE A 82 13.18 10.39 -9.38
CA ILE A 82 12.73 9.18 -10.05
C ILE A 82 12.83 8.03 -9.05
N THR A 83 11.68 7.51 -8.64
CA THR A 83 11.60 6.34 -7.77
C THR A 83 11.94 5.09 -8.58
N ARG A 84 12.82 4.23 -8.05
CA ARG A 84 13.21 3.02 -8.76
C ARG A 84 12.12 1.94 -8.64
N PRO A 85 11.77 1.26 -9.74
CA PRO A 85 10.74 0.22 -9.74
C PRO A 85 11.18 -1.06 -8.99
N ASP A 86 12.48 -1.25 -8.81
CA ASP A 86 13.05 -2.35 -8.03
C ASP A 86 13.15 -2.04 -6.53
N HIS A 87 12.77 -0.84 -6.08
CA HIS A 87 12.84 -0.49 -4.66
C HIS A 87 11.90 -1.40 -3.82
N PRO A 88 12.35 -1.99 -2.69
CA PRO A 88 11.57 -2.99 -1.94
C PRO A 88 10.15 -2.54 -1.57
N LEU A 89 10.00 -1.30 -1.08
CA LEU A 89 8.69 -0.75 -0.72
C LEU A 89 7.80 -0.44 -1.93
N VAL A 90 8.40 -0.18 -3.10
CA VAL A 90 7.66 0.05 -4.36
C VAL A 90 7.11 -1.27 -4.87
N GLN A 91 7.93 -2.32 -4.85
CA GLN A 91 7.48 -3.67 -5.20
C GLN A 91 6.36 -4.17 -4.28
N TYR A 92 6.46 -3.85 -2.99
CA TYR A 92 5.38 -4.11 -2.05
C TYR A 92 4.10 -3.36 -2.40
N ALA A 93 4.18 -2.03 -2.62
CA ALA A 93 3.04 -1.19 -2.97
C ALA A 93 2.35 -1.65 -4.26
N ASP A 94 3.12 -2.06 -5.27
CA ASP A 94 2.62 -2.61 -6.53
C ASP A 94 1.87 -3.94 -6.29
N ALA A 95 2.47 -4.85 -5.51
CA ALA A 95 1.83 -6.12 -5.16
C ALA A 95 0.55 -5.90 -4.31
N PHE A 96 0.55 -4.93 -3.41
CA PHE A 96 -0.61 -4.57 -2.59
C PHE A 96 -1.73 -4.02 -3.47
N THR A 97 -1.42 -3.08 -4.36
CA THR A 97 -2.37 -2.48 -5.30
C THR A 97 -2.97 -3.52 -6.22
N HIS A 98 -2.14 -4.43 -6.76
CA HIS A 98 -2.63 -5.52 -7.62
C HIS A 98 -3.64 -6.42 -6.90
N ASN A 99 -3.50 -6.58 -5.58
CA ASN A 99 -4.37 -7.42 -4.77
C ASN A 99 -5.41 -6.62 -3.94
N PHE A 100 -5.56 -5.31 -4.18
CA PHE A 100 -6.27 -4.42 -3.26
C PHE A 100 -7.70 -4.90 -2.97
N GLU A 101 -8.46 -5.26 -4.01
CA GLU A 101 -9.83 -5.75 -3.89
C GLU A 101 -9.90 -7.03 -3.04
N LEU A 102 -9.02 -8.00 -3.30
CA LEU A 102 -8.94 -9.24 -2.53
C LEU A 102 -8.58 -8.97 -1.06
N ILE A 103 -7.68 -8.01 -0.82
CA ILE A 103 -7.29 -7.60 0.53
C ILE A 103 -8.48 -6.94 1.24
N ALA A 104 -9.20 -6.05 0.57
CA ALA A 104 -10.37 -5.34 1.11
C ALA A 104 -11.53 -6.30 1.44
N GLU A 105 -11.73 -7.34 0.64
CA GLU A 105 -12.71 -8.40 0.92
C GLU A 105 -12.35 -9.22 2.18
N ARG A 106 -11.07 -9.56 2.34
CA ARG A 106 -10.58 -10.38 3.46
C ARG A 106 -10.42 -9.58 4.76
N LYS A 107 -10.08 -8.30 4.65
CA LYS A 107 -9.89 -7.37 5.75
C LYS A 107 -11.04 -6.37 5.71
N SER A 108 -12.21 -6.81 6.18
CA SER A 108 -13.40 -5.97 6.22
C SER A 108 -13.10 -4.65 6.96
N VAL A 109 -13.22 -3.54 6.22
CA VAL A 109 -13.07 -2.18 6.76
C VAL A 109 -14.17 -1.89 7.78
N VAL A 110 -15.35 -2.51 7.61
CA VAL A 110 -16.46 -2.44 8.57
C VAL A 110 -16.12 -3.16 9.88
N PHE A 111 -15.38 -4.26 9.83
CA PHE A 111 -14.96 -4.98 11.04
C PHE A 111 -13.98 -4.12 11.89
N HIS A 112 -12.98 -3.51 11.25
CA HIS A 112 -12.03 -2.62 11.95
C HIS A 112 -12.67 -1.31 12.43
N LEU A 113 -13.64 -0.75 11.69
CA LEU A 113 -14.41 0.41 12.16
C LEU A 113 -15.31 0.07 13.36
N ARG A 114 -15.80 -1.16 13.46
CA ARG A 114 -16.64 -1.62 14.59
C ARG A 114 -15.84 -1.95 15.85
N GLU A 115 -14.60 -2.42 15.74
CA GLU A 115 -13.74 -2.64 16.91
C GLU A 115 -13.23 -1.35 17.55
N LEU A 116 -13.17 -0.26 16.77
CA LEU A 116 -12.70 1.05 17.23
C LEU A 116 -13.83 1.99 17.70
N ALA A 117 -15.09 1.53 17.69
CA ALA A 117 -16.29 2.29 18.08
C ALA A 117 -16.91 1.73 19.37
#